data_AF-A0AAN8L0P8-F1
#
_entry.id   AF-A0AAN8L0P8-F1
#
_cell.length_a   1.000
_cell.length_b   1.000
_cell.length_c   1.000
_cell.angle_alpha   90.00
_cell.angle_beta   90.00
_cell.angle_gamma   90.00
#
_symmetry.space_group_name_H-M   'P 1'
#
loop_
_entity.id
_entity.type
_entity.pdbx_description
1 polymer ?
#
loop_
_entity_poly.entity_id
_entity_poly.type
_entity_poly.pdbx_seq_one_letter_code
_entity_poly.pdbx_strand_id
1 'polypeptide(L)'
;MRIMILKVFLLHKQSLRKNMRKKRRRRQWSLSNPKKSGPLKAFRMSSNCSVTTLQLDSVSQAERHPVHLLPCEIEHDGPAEVSQFFTATIKDRKHEKTVSFRGRGLKGQEVSCPQGYTGLVLREVNKPGSDQEDRTVKVSSVFHNVTYWNLETPPNSDDGIIMAMAWPDLAEAIHGPVDD
;
A
#
# COMPACT_ATOMS: atom_id res chain seq x y z
N MET A 1 7.32 7.92 16.93
CA MET A 1 6.86 6.64 16.35
C MET A 1 6.86 6.80 14.84
N ARG A 2 7.70 6.07 14.11
CA ARG A 2 7.77 6.19 12.64
C ARG A 2 6.81 5.19 12.00
N ILE A 3 6.08 5.61 10.96
CA ILE A 3 5.09 4.78 10.26
C ILE A 3 5.78 4.16 9.06
N MET A 4 5.83 2.83 8.99
CA MET A 4 6.26 2.14 7.78
C MET A 4 5.01 1.79 6.97
N ILE A 5 4.79 2.51 5.87
CA ILE A 5 3.76 2.13 4.90
C ILE A 5 4.36 1.03 4.02
N LEU A 6 4.28 -0.21 4.49
CA LEU A 6 4.44 -1.34 3.59
C LEU A 6 3.25 -1.27 2.64
N LYS A 7 3.51 -0.91 1.38
CA LYS A 7 2.54 -0.95 0.30
C LYS A 7 2.09 -2.41 0.13
N VAL A 8 1.09 -2.83 0.91
CA VAL A 8 0.23 -3.96 0.55
C VAL A 8 -0.50 -3.48 -0.69
N PHE A 9 0.07 -3.77 -1.85
CA PHE A 9 -0.43 -3.42 -3.16
C PHE A 9 -1.67 -4.29 -3.43
N LEU A 10 -2.77 -3.98 -2.77
CA LEU A 10 -4.08 -4.55 -3.04
C LEU A 10 -5.06 -3.40 -3.17
N LEU A 11 -4.80 -2.56 -4.16
CA LEU A 11 -5.76 -1.71 -4.86
C LEU A 11 -5.00 -0.93 -5.93
N HIS A 12 -5.59 -0.85 -7.13
CA HIS A 12 -5.24 0.08 -8.21
C HIS A 12 -4.19 -0.33 -9.27
N LYS A 13 -4.30 -1.52 -9.88
CA LYS A 13 -3.72 -1.76 -11.23
C LYS A 13 -4.71 -2.18 -12.34
N GLN A 14 -6.02 -2.08 -12.13
CA GLN A 14 -7.03 -2.43 -13.15
C GLN A 14 -7.79 -1.25 -13.79
N SER A 15 -7.65 0.00 -13.33
CA SER A 15 -8.47 1.13 -13.83
C SER A 15 -7.75 2.15 -14.74
N LEU A 16 -6.59 1.82 -15.33
CA LEU A 16 -5.88 2.74 -16.25
C LEU A 16 -5.56 2.17 -17.64
N ARG A 17 -5.94 0.92 -17.96
CA ARG A 17 -5.66 0.31 -19.27
C ARG A 17 -6.83 0.30 -20.27
N LYS A 18 -7.99 0.88 -19.95
CA LYS A 18 -9.18 0.82 -20.86
C LYS A 18 -9.62 2.14 -21.52
N ASN A 19 -8.95 3.27 -21.30
CA ASN A 19 -9.37 4.56 -21.91
C ASN A 19 -8.38 5.24 -22.88
N MET A 20 -7.38 4.50 -23.38
CA MET A 20 -6.46 4.99 -24.44
C MET A 20 -6.92 4.61 -25.86
N ARG A 21 -8.24 4.57 -26.11
CA ARG A 21 -8.77 4.30 -27.47
C ARG A 21 -10.12 4.97 -27.69
N LYS A 22 -10.09 6.28 -27.97
CA LYS A 22 -11.01 7.05 -28.85
C LYS A 22 -11.19 8.49 -28.34
N LYS A 23 -10.27 9.39 -28.72
CA LYS A 23 -10.63 10.77 -29.09
C LYS A 23 -9.50 11.46 -29.86
N ARG A 24 -9.14 10.87 -31.00
CA ARG A 24 -8.39 11.60 -32.04
C ARG A 24 -9.39 12.51 -32.77
N ARG A 25 -9.85 13.59 -32.11
CA ARG A 25 -10.57 14.68 -32.79
C ARG A 25 -9.52 15.62 -33.36
N ARG A 26 -9.29 15.51 -34.68
CA ARG A 26 -8.61 16.53 -35.49
C ARG A 26 -9.26 17.89 -35.20
N ARG A 27 -8.52 18.82 -34.61
CA ARG A 27 -8.83 20.25 -34.70
C ARG A 27 -7.83 20.85 -35.67
N GLN A 28 -8.34 21.11 -36.86
CA GLN A 28 -7.76 21.88 -37.94
C GLN A 28 -7.28 23.23 -37.38
N TRP A 29 -5.99 23.52 -37.50
CA TRP A 29 -5.45 24.86 -37.29
C TRP A 29 -5.83 25.71 -38.50
N SER A 30 -6.69 26.71 -38.33
CA SER A 30 -6.73 27.86 -39.23
C SER A 30 -5.89 28.96 -38.60
N LEU A 31 -4.76 29.29 -39.23
CA LEU A 31 -4.03 30.52 -38.90
C LEU A 31 -4.93 31.71 -39.27
N SER A 32 -5.29 32.52 -38.29
CA SER A 32 -5.73 33.89 -38.50
C SER A 32 -4.92 34.83 -37.60
N ASN A 33 -4.48 35.93 -38.23
CA ASN A 33 -3.48 36.89 -37.77
C ASN A 33 -3.88 37.63 -36.47
N PRO A 34 -2.92 38.10 -35.64
CA PRO A 34 -3.21 38.65 -34.33
C PRO A 34 -3.48 40.16 -34.40
N LYS A 35 -4.68 40.60 -34.02
CA LYS A 35 -4.94 41.97 -33.56
C LYS A 35 -6.02 41.98 -32.50
N LYS A 36 -5.61 42.18 -31.24
CA LYS A 36 -6.19 43.07 -30.23
C LYS A 36 -5.70 42.65 -28.84
N SER A 37 -4.92 43.55 -28.24
CA SER A 37 -4.53 43.55 -26.83
C SER A 37 -5.78 43.69 -25.95
N GLY A 38 -6.08 42.65 -25.18
CA GLY A 38 -6.99 42.68 -24.04
C GLY A 38 -6.30 42.02 -22.86
N PRO A 39 -6.67 42.34 -21.60
CA PRO A 39 -5.96 41.88 -20.43
C PRO A 39 -5.96 40.35 -20.40
N LEU A 40 -4.77 39.77 -20.23
CA LEU A 40 -4.57 38.35 -19.98
C LEU A 40 -5.39 37.97 -18.75
N LYS A 41 -6.58 37.40 -18.96
CA LYS A 41 -7.26 36.65 -17.89
C LYS A 41 -6.31 35.53 -17.52
N ALA A 42 -5.67 35.65 -16.36
CA ALA A 42 -4.90 34.59 -15.76
C ALA A 42 -5.78 33.33 -15.74
N PHE A 43 -5.49 32.39 -16.63
CA PHE A 43 -6.13 31.09 -16.64
C PHE A 43 -5.53 30.35 -15.44
N ARG A 44 -6.11 30.57 -14.26
CA ARG A 44 -5.75 29.86 -13.04
C ARG A 44 -6.09 28.40 -13.28
N MET A 45 -5.09 27.59 -13.62
CA MET A 45 -5.22 26.14 -13.54
C MET A 45 -5.45 25.82 -12.05
N SER A 46 -6.71 25.65 -11.68
CA SER A 46 -7.06 25.01 -10.42
C SER A 46 -6.63 23.56 -10.55
N SER A 47 -5.44 23.23 -10.05
CA SER A 47 -5.11 21.85 -9.73
C SER A 47 -5.99 21.46 -8.54
N ASN A 48 -7.12 20.83 -8.82
CA ASN A 48 -7.90 20.13 -7.80
C ASN A 48 -7.06 18.94 -7.33
N CYS A 49 -6.14 19.18 -6.40
CA CYS A 49 -5.36 18.15 -5.73
C CYS A 49 -6.20 17.66 -4.57
N SER A 50 -6.67 16.41 -4.63
CA SER A 50 -7.34 15.77 -3.50
C SER A 50 -6.32 15.49 -2.40
N VAL A 51 -6.66 15.89 -1.18
CA VAL A 51 -5.84 15.66 0.01
C VAL A 51 -6.23 14.33 0.63
N THR A 52 -5.24 13.57 1.11
CA THR A 52 -5.49 12.36 1.92
C THR A 52 -5.09 12.63 3.36
N THR A 53 -6.06 12.71 4.24
CA THR A 53 -5.88 12.94 5.67
C THR A 53 -5.88 11.62 6.42
N LEU A 54 -4.86 11.41 7.25
CA LEU A 54 -4.72 10.21 8.08
C LEU A 54 -5.05 10.54 9.54
N GLN A 55 -6.06 9.88 10.08
CA GLN A 55 -6.45 10.00 11.49
C GLN A 55 -5.69 8.97 12.34
N LEU A 56 -4.82 9.46 13.23
CA LEU A 56 -3.97 8.64 14.11
C LEU A 56 -4.55 8.47 15.52
N ASP A 57 -5.69 9.08 15.82
CA ASP A 57 -6.25 9.17 17.17
C ASP A 57 -6.50 7.80 17.82
N SER A 58 -6.75 6.77 17.01
CA SER A 58 -7.02 5.41 17.45
C SER A 58 -5.79 4.52 17.58
N VAL A 59 -4.58 4.96 17.22
CA VAL A 59 -3.40 4.08 17.13
C VAL A 59 -3.06 3.40 18.46
N SER A 60 -3.14 4.12 19.58
CA SER A 60 -2.83 3.59 20.91
C SER A 60 -3.88 2.59 21.42
N GLN A 61 -5.10 2.64 20.88
CA GLN A 61 -6.24 1.79 21.25
C GLN A 61 -6.53 0.71 20.20
N ALA A 62 -5.85 0.74 19.05
CA ALA A 62 -6.10 -0.15 17.94
C ALA A 62 -5.73 -1.59 18.30
N GLU A 63 -6.57 -2.53 17.88
CA GLU A 63 -6.31 -3.95 18.08
C GLU A 63 -5.09 -4.41 17.28
N ARG A 64 -4.41 -5.41 17.84
CA ARG A 64 -3.32 -6.11 17.15
C ARG A 64 -3.88 -7.32 16.42
N HIS A 65 -3.66 -7.38 15.11
CA HIS A 65 -4.08 -8.53 14.30
C HIS A 65 -2.88 -9.21 13.63
N PRO A 66 -2.86 -10.54 13.56
CA PRO A 66 -1.90 -11.27 12.74
C PRO A 66 -2.03 -10.85 11.28
N VAL A 67 -0.90 -10.58 10.63
CA VAL A 67 -0.83 -10.24 9.20
C VAL A 67 -0.05 -11.32 8.47
N HIS A 68 -0.60 -11.78 7.34
CA HIS A 68 0.01 -12.80 6.49
C HIS A 68 0.23 -12.26 5.08
N LEU A 69 1.46 -12.37 4.58
CA LEU A 69 1.78 -12.08 3.17
C LEU A 69 1.90 -13.40 2.41
N LEU A 70 0.93 -13.68 1.54
CA LEU A 70 0.85 -14.92 0.78
C LEU A 70 1.56 -14.81 -0.57
N PRO A 71 2.13 -15.91 -1.12
CA PRO A 71 2.78 -15.93 -2.43
C PRO A 71 1.76 -16.09 -3.57
N CYS A 72 0.61 -15.43 -3.46
CA CYS A 72 -0.46 -15.47 -4.45
C CYS A 72 -1.36 -14.22 -4.35
N GLU A 73 -2.03 -13.90 -5.45
CA GLU A 73 -3.08 -12.89 -5.48
C GLU A 73 -4.44 -13.55 -5.22
N ILE A 74 -5.26 -12.90 -4.38
CA ILE A 74 -6.63 -13.30 -4.10
C ILE A 74 -7.52 -12.17 -4.63
N GLU A 75 -8.38 -12.48 -5.61
CA GLU A 75 -9.25 -11.47 -6.24
C GLU A 75 -10.36 -10.97 -5.30
N HIS A 76 -10.75 -11.77 -4.32
CA HIS A 76 -11.75 -11.39 -3.34
C HIS A 76 -11.17 -10.45 -2.29
N ASP A 77 -11.74 -9.26 -2.18
CA ASP A 77 -11.43 -8.25 -1.17
C ASP A 77 -12.62 -8.11 -0.20
N GLY A 78 -12.55 -8.82 0.91
CA GLY A 78 -13.64 -8.92 1.88
C GLY A 78 -13.32 -9.83 3.07
N PRO A 79 -14.28 -10.02 4.00
CA PRO A 79 -14.11 -10.90 5.15
C PRO A 79 -13.81 -12.34 4.74
N ALA A 80 -12.95 -13.01 5.51
CA ALA A 80 -12.61 -14.42 5.33
C ALA A 80 -12.40 -15.09 6.69
N GLU A 81 -12.79 -16.36 6.80
CA GLU A 81 -12.65 -17.19 8.01
C GLU A 81 -11.19 -17.69 8.19
N VAL A 82 -10.25 -16.75 8.30
CA VAL A 82 -8.80 -17.03 8.38
C VAL A 82 -8.47 -17.85 9.62
N SER A 83 -9.07 -17.51 10.77
CA SER A 83 -8.83 -18.21 12.04
C SER A 83 -9.18 -19.69 11.95
N GLN A 84 -10.31 -20.01 11.33
CA GLN A 84 -10.83 -21.38 11.21
C GLN A 84 -10.05 -22.22 10.21
N PHE A 85 -9.73 -21.69 9.03
CA PHE A 85 -9.15 -22.49 7.94
C PHE A 85 -7.64 -22.37 7.82
N PHE A 86 -7.09 -21.18 8.05
CA PHE A 86 -5.67 -20.91 7.85
C PHE A 86 -4.91 -20.99 9.16
N THR A 87 -5.22 -20.14 10.13
CA THR A 87 -4.46 -20.05 11.40
C THR A 87 -4.49 -21.36 12.18
N ALA A 88 -5.65 -22.03 12.24
CA ALA A 88 -5.80 -23.31 12.94
C ALA A 88 -4.95 -24.45 12.35
N THR A 89 -4.51 -24.33 11.09
CA THR A 89 -3.73 -25.37 10.40
C THR A 89 -2.23 -25.05 10.31
N ILE A 90 -1.80 -23.90 10.83
CA ILE A 90 -0.38 -23.55 10.90
C ILE A 90 0.33 -24.49 11.87
N LYS A 91 1.40 -25.13 11.39
CA LYS A 91 2.32 -25.91 12.22
C LYS A 91 3.58 -25.10 12.44
N ASP A 92 3.91 -24.87 13.71
CA ASP A 92 5.13 -24.17 14.11
C ASP A 92 6.13 -25.17 14.69
N ARG A 93 7.28 -25.34 14.03
CA ARG A 93 8.33 -26.25 14.46
C ARG A 93 9.69 -25.59 14.28
N LYS A 94 10.43 -25.39 15.38
CA LYS A 94 11.85 -24.97 15.36
C LYS A 94 12.14 -23.82 14.36
N HIS A 95 11.36 -22.73 14.43
CA HIS A 95 11.46 -21.56 13.56
C HIS A 95 11.03 -21.74 12.09
N GLU A 96 10.46 -22.88 11.72
CA GLU A 96 9.82 -23.09 10.43
C GLU A 96 8.30 -23.17 10.64
N LYS A 97 7.56 -22.19 10.09
CA LYS A 97 6.10 -22.25 10.03
C LYS A 97 5.69 -22.94 8.73
N THR A 98 4.74 -23.85 8.80
CA THR A 98 4.19 -24.51 7.60
C THR A 98 2.66 -24.50 7.64
N VAL A 99 2.03 -24.32 6.48
CA VAL A 99 0.57 -24.33 6.34
C VAL A 99 0.21 -24.79 4.93
N SER A 100 -1.04 -25.21 4.71
CA SER A 100 -1.54 -25.47 3.36
C SER A 100 -2.56 -24.40 2.99
N PHE A 101 -2.44 -23.85 1.79
CA PHE A 101 -3.44 -22.95 1.22
C PHE A 101 -3.84 -23.47 -0.15
N ARG A 102 -5.15 -23.71 -0.34
CA ARG A 102 -5.70 -24.30 -1.59
C ARG A 102 -5.00 -25.61 -2.01
N GLY A 103 -4.62 -26.43 -1.03
CA GLY A 103 -3.94 -27.71 -1.26
C GLY A 103 -2.44 -27.60 -1.53
N ARG A 104 -1.86 -26.40 -1.49
CA ARG A 104 -0.42 -26.18 -1.71
C ARG A 104 0.29 -25.89 -0.40
N GLY A 105 1.42 -26.55 -0.18
CA GLY A 105 2.25 -26.33 1.00
C GLY A 105 2.99 -25.00 0.93
N LEU A 106 2.86 -24.21 1.99
CA LEU A 106 3.57 -22.95 2.19
C LEU A 106 4.56 -23.09 3.35
N LYS A 107 5.71 -22.44 3.20
CA LYS A 107 6.71 -22.28 4.25
C LYS A 107 6.78 -20.83 4.66
N GLY A 108 6.78 -20.58 5.96
CA GLY A 108 6.60 -19.25 6.51
C GLY A 108 7.68 -18.88 7.52
N GLN A 109 7.98 -17.60 7.55
CA GLN A 109 8.87 -16.96 8.51
C GLN A 109 8.21 -15.69 9.04
N GLU A 110 8.42 -15.41 10.32
CA GLU A 110 8.01 -14.14 10.91
C GLU A 110 9.05 -13.06 10.60
N VAL A 111 8.59 -11.95 10.04
CA VAL A 111 9.41 -10.78 9.72
C VAL A 111 8.95 -9.64 10.61
N SER A 112 9.85 -9.16 11.47
CA SER A 112 9.56 -8.05 12.38
C SER A 112 9.63 -6.71 11.65
N CYS A 113 8.83 -5.74 12.09
CA CYS A 113 9.00 -4.36 11.67
C CYS A 113 10.37 -3.82 12.14
N PRO A 114 10.99 -2.89 11.37
CA PRO A 114 12.26 -2.28 11.76
C PRO A 114 12.18 -1.53 13.08
N GLN A 115 13.32 -1.39 13.76
CA GLN A 115 13.36 -0.78 15.09
C GLN A 115 12.80 0.65 15.08
N GLY A 116 11.89 0.95 16.01
CA GLY A 116 11.24 2.27 16.09
C GLY A 116 10.08 2.49 15.11
N TYR A 117 9.74 1.47 14.31
CA TYR A 117 8.60 1.47 13.39
C TYR A 117 7.47 0.58 13.90
N THR A 118 6.25 0.90 13.47
CA THR A 118 5.08 0.02 13.63
C THR A 118 4.32 -0.08 12.31
N GLY A 119 3.73 -1.25 12.06
CA GLY A 119 2.80 -1.45 10.97
C GLY A 119 1.41 -0.92 11.31
N LEU A 120 0.77 -0.26 10.35
CA LEU A 120 -0.61 0.24 10.45
C LEU A 120 -1.45 -0.38 9.33
N VAL A 121 -2.64 -0.87 9.68
CA VAL A 121 -3.69 -1.20 8.69
C VAL A 121 -4.65 -0.03 8.64
N LEU A 122 -4.74 0.60 7.47
CA LEU A 122 -5.58 1.77 7.24
C LEU A 122 -6.89 1.38 6.57
N ARG A 123 -7.98 2.00 6.99
CA ARG A 123 -9.29 1.86 6.36
C ARG A 123 -9.81 3.23 5.95
N GLU A 124 -10.29 3.34 4.73
CA GLU A 124 -10.97 4.55 4.27
C GLU A 124 -12.31 4.72 4.99
N VAL A 125 -12.57 5.94 5.50
CA VAL A 125 -13.79 6.23 6.27
C VAL A 125 -14.99 6.36 5.34
N ASN A 126 -14.81 7.04 4.22
CA ASN A 126 -15.82 7.27 3.19
C ASN A 126 -15.22 6.96 1.82
N LYS A 127 -15.90 6.17 1.00
CA LYS A 127 -15.47 5.94 -0.38
C LYS A 127 -15.76 7.21 -1.19
N PRO A 128 -14.74 7.93 -1.68
CA PRO A 128 -14.97 9.15 -2.46
C PRO A 128 -15.73 8.81 -3.74
N GLY A 129 -16.67 9.67 -4.12
CA GLY A 129 -17.44 9.52 -5.36
C GLY A 129 -16.61 9.79 -6.61
N SER A 130 -15.47 10.47 -6.46
CA SER A 130 -14.53 10.81 -7.52
C SER A 130 -13.10 11.00 -6.99
N ASP A 131 -12.10 10.89 -7.88
CA ASP A 131 -10.68 11.08 -7.53
C ASP A 131 -10.33 12.53 -7.11
N GLN A 132 -11.28 13.47 -7.25
CA GLN A 132 -11.10 14.89 -6.92
C GLN A 132 -11.54 15.21 -5.48
N GLU A 133 -12.13 14.25 -4.76
CA GLU A 133 -12.57 14.43 -3.38
C GLU A 133 -11.45 14.12 -2.39
N ASP A 134 -11.42 14.89 -1.31
CA ASP A 134 -10.53 14.62 -0.18
C ASP A 134 -10.88 13.28 0.46
N ARG A 135 -9.84 12.54 0.86
CA ARG A 135 -9.96 11.22 1.44
C ARG A 135 -9.56 11.25 2.89
N THR A 136 -10.32 10.56 3.72
CA THR A 136 -9.96 10.34 5.12
C THR A 136 -9.74 8.86 5.35
N VAL A 137 -8.57 8.52 5.86
CA VAL A 137 -8.22 7.15 6.26
C VAL A 137 -7.98 7.11 7.76
N LYS A 138 -8.49 6.07 8.41
CA LYS A 138 -8.33 5.83 9.85
C LYS A 138 -7.53 4.57 10.10
N VAL A 139 -6.89 4.49 11.25
CA VAL A 139 -6.22 3.27 11.69
C VAL A 139 -7.26 2.25 12.14
N SER A 140 -7.26 1.09 11.48
CA SER A 140 -8.13 -0.05 11.77
C SER A 140 -7.47 -1.02 12.74
N SER A 141 -6.18 -1.29 12.56
CA SER A 141 -5.39 -2.17 13.43
C SER A 141 -3.90 -1.87 13.30
N VAL A 142 -3.12 -2.42 14.23
CA VAL A 142 -1.66 -2.27 14.28
C VAL A 142 -0.98 -3.63 14.26
N PHE A 143 0.24 -3.71 13.76
CA PHE A 143 1.06 -4.93 13.80
C PHE A 143 2.54 -4.60 13.98
N HIS A 144 3.29 -5.52 14.60
CA HIS A 144 4.74 -5.39 14.80
C HIS A 144 5.53 -6.42 13.98
N ASN A 145 4.82 -7.39 13.42
CA ASN A 145 5.36 -8.52 12.70
C ASN A 145 4.38 -8.90 11.59
N VAL A 146 4.93 -9.42 10.49
CA VAL A 146 4.18 -10.03 9.40
C VAL A 146 4.71 -11.43 9.20
N THR A 147 3.82 -12.41 9.06
CA THR A 147 4.25 -13.74 8.62
C THR A 147 4.33 -13.72 7.09
N TYR A 148 5.54 -13.81 6.57
CA TYR A 148 5.79 -13.96 5.15
C TYR A 148 5.77 -15.43 4.78
N TRP A 149 5.01 -15.78 3.75
CA TRP A 149 4.88 -17.13 3.24
C TRP A 149 5.47 -17.22 1.83
N ASN A 150 6.29 -18.24 1.62
CA ASN A 150 6.81 -18.62 0.32
C ASN A 150 6.31 -20.02 -0.06
N LEU A 151 6.32 -20.29 -1.36
CA LEU A 151 5.84 -21.55 -1.92
C LEU A 151 6.98 -22.56 -1.94
N GLU A 152 6.78 -23.70 -1.27
CA GLU A 152 7.66 -24.89 -1.25
C GLU A 152 9.08 -24.68 -0.68
N THR A 153 9.66 -23.49 -0.83
CA THR A 153 10.97 -23.08 -0.32
C THR A 153 10.81 -22.18 0.91
N PRO A 154 11.68 -22.31 1.93
CA PRO A 154 11.66 -21.39 3.07
C PRO A 154 12.02 -19.97 2.62
N PRO A 155 11.43 -18.94 3.26
CA PRO A 155 11.94 -17.57 3.15
C PRO A 155 13.44 -17.47 3.47
N ASN A 156 14.13 -16.55 2.81
CA ASN A 156 15.56 -16.30 2.95
C ASN A 156 15.88 -14.80 2.84
N SER A 157 17.16 -14.44 3.02
CA SER A 157 17.62 -13.04 3.03
C SER A 157 17.40 -12.27 1.72
N ASP A 158 17.29 -12.97 0.60
CA ASP A 158 17.21 -12.38 -0.73
C ASP A 158 15.75 -12.08 -1.14
N ASP A 159 14.78 -12.49 -0.31
CA ASP A 159 13.38 -12.18 -0.53
C ASP A 159 13.14 -10.67 -0.40
N GLY A 160 12.47 -10.08 -1.40
CA GLY A 160 12.31 -8.64 -1.50
C GLY A 160 11.64 -7.99 -0.29
N ILE A 161 10.75 -8.70 0.42
CA ILE A 161 10.14 -8.19 1.65
C ILE A 161 11.14 -8.12 2.81
N ILE A 162 12.04 -9.10 2.92
CA ILE A 162 13.07 -9.14 3.96
C ILE A 162 14.09 -8.04 3.69
N MET A 163 14.54 -7.90 2.43
CA MET A 163 15.40 -6.79 2.02
C MET A 163 14.75 -5.41 2.25
N ALA A 164 13.45 -5.28 1.98
CA ALA A 164 12.73 -4.02 2.17
C ALA A 164 12.68 -3.56 3.63
N MET A 165 12.76 -4.48 4.60
CA MET A 165 12.81 -4.12 6.02
C MET A 165 14.12 -3.42 6.40
N ALA A 166 15.20 -3.54 5.63
CA ALA A 166 16.45 -2.82 5.88
C ALA A 166 16.42 -1.37 5.34
N TRP A 167 15.45 -1.03 4.49
CA TRP A 167 15.38 0.29 3.85
C TRP A 167 15.25 1.46 4.84
N PRO A 168 14.46 1.39 5.94
CA PRO A 168 14.31 2.53 6.83
C PRO A 168 15.62 2.98 7.49
N ASP A 169 16.48 2.05 7.87
CA ASP A 169 17.79 2.37 8.47
C ASP A 169 18.69 3.08 7.45
N LEU A 170 18.69 2.61 6.19
CA LEU A 170 19.41 3.27 5.10
C LEU A 170 18.85 4.66 4.78
N ALA A 171 17.53 4.81 4.79
CA ALA A 171 16.88 6.09 4.55
C ALA A 171 17.21 7.12 5.64
N GLU A 172 17.32 6.70 6.89
CA GLU A 172 17.77 7.56 7.99
C GLU A 172 19.22 8.02 7.80
N ALA A 173 20.12 7.14 7.37
CA ALA A 173 21.50 7.53 7.09
C ALA A 173 21.63 8.54 5.93
N ILE A 174 20.77 8.44 4.90
CA ILE A 174 20.79 9.33 3.72
C ILE A 174 20.15 10.68 4.03
N HIS A 175 19.04 10.68 4.78
CA HIS A 175 18.22 11.87 5.03
C HIS A 175 18.44 12.49 6.41
N GLY A 176 19.36 11.94 7.20
CA GLY A 176 19.76 12.50 8.48
C GLY A 176 20.34 13.92 8.33
N PRO A 177 20.26 14.74 9.39
CA PRO A 177 20.93 16.04 9.39
C PRO A 177 22.44 15.84 9.22
N VAL A 178 23.10 16.80 8.57
CA VAL A 178 24.57 16.84 8.47
C VAL A 178 25.08 17.62 9.68
N ASP A 179 26.02 17.05 10.42
CA ASP A 179 26.70 17.76 11.51
C ASP A 179 27.58 18.88 10.92
N ASP A 180 27.53 20.08 11.52
CA ASP A 180 28.28 21.28 11.12
C ASP A 180 29.80 21.17 11.40
#